data_AF-A0A8J2N238-F1
#
_entry.id   AF-A0A8J2N238-F1
#
_cell.length_a   1.000
_cell.length_b   1.000
_cell.length_c   1.000
_cell.angle_alpha   90.00
_cell.angle_beta   90.00
_cell.angle_gamma   90.00
#
_symmetry.space_group_name_H-M   'P 1'
#
loop_
_entity.id
_entity.type
_entity.pdbx_description
1 polymer ?
#
loop_
_entity_poly.entity_id
_entity_poly.type
_entity_poly.pdbx_seq_one_letter_code
_entity_poly.pdbx_strand_id
1 'polypeptide(L)'
;MPTPIDRAVQQRVGYSWLSWHLLYIGPFFAFAAVVAGVAAWSIWGQDIFPSQDPTGDPETWTHDQCITWLKHPWLLSTYHGISLMIGAVG
;
A
#
# COMPACT_ATOMS: atom_id res chain seq x y z
N MET A 1 -16.82 57.34 6.61
CA MET A 1 -15.87 57.13 5.51
C MET A 1 -14.80 56.16 5.98
N PRO A 2 -14.56 55.01 5.33
CA PRO A 2 -13.46 54.12 5.71
C PRO A 2 -12.14 54.86 5.45
N THR A 3 -11.35 55.01 6.51
CA THR A 3 -10.07 55.70 6.43
C THR A 3 -9.05 54.85 5.66
N PRO A 4 -7.98 55.47 5.10
CA PRO A 4 -6.92 54.72 4.43
C PRO A 4 -6.33 53.59 5.28
N ILE A 5 -6.33 53.74 6.62
CA ILE A 5 -5.88 52.69 7.53
C ILE A 5 -6.92 51.55 7.68
N ASP A 6 -8.22 51.84 7.68
CA ASP A 6 -9.27 50.80 7.67
C ASP A 6 -9.18 49.92 6.41
N ARG A 7 -8.81 50.53 5.28
CA ARG A 7 -8.58 49.79 4.02
C ARG A 7 -7.32 48.94 4.05
N ALA A 8 -6.22 49.46 4.60
CA ALA A 8 -4.97 48.72 4.75
C ALA A 8 -5.12 47.54 5.74
N VAL A 9 -5.87 47.74 6.83
CA VAL A 9 -6.21 46.69 7.80
C VAL A 9 -7.06 45.61 7.14
N GLN A 10 -8.10 45.97 6.37
CA GLN A 10 -8.93 44.99 5.67
C GLN A 10 -8.17 44.16 4.62
N GLN A 11 -7.24 44.76 3.88
CA GLN A 11 -6.38 44.02 2.97
C GLN A 11 -5.59 42.92 3.70
N ARG A 12 -5.01 43.24 4.87
CA ARG A 12 -4.25 42.28 5.71
C ARG A 12 -5.01 41.04 6.13
N VAL A 13 -6.30 41.18 6.41
CA VAL A 13 -7.13 40.06 6.84
C VAL A 13 -7.58 39.21 5.65
N GLY A 14 -7.78 39.82 4.47
CA GLY A 14 -8.34 39.16 3.29
C GLY A 14 -7.48 38.04 2.68
N TYR A 15 -6.15 38.20 2.67
CA TYR A 15 -5.24 37.16 2.14
C TYR A 15 -4.80 36.13 3.17
N SER A 16 -4.88 36.45 4.47
CA SER A 16 -4.53 35.52 5.54
C SER A 16 -5.40 34.27 5.51
N TRP A 17 -6.73 34.42 5.51
CA TRP A 17 -7.65 33.28 5.58
C TRP A 17 -7.59 32.32 4.38
N LEU A 18 -7.40 32.86 3.17
CA LEU A 18 -7.21 32.06 1.95
C LEU A 18 -5.84 31.37 1.91
N SER A 19 -4.78 32.05 2.36
CA SER A 19 -3.42 31.51 2.27
C SER A 19 -3.19 30.33 3.21
N TRP A 20 -3.82 30.30 4.38
CA TRP A 20 -3.73 29.16 5.30
C TRP A 20 -4.48 27.93 4.78
N HIS A 21 -5.66 28.09 4.17
CA HIS A 21 -6.42 26.94 3.66
C HIS A 21 -5.78 26.31 2.41
N LEU A 22 -5.24 27.11 1.49
CA LEU A 22 -4.64 26.59 0.26
C LEU A 22 -3.33 25.81 0.50
N LEU A 23 -2.58 26.13 1.57
CA LEU A 23 -1.32 25.47 1.89
C LEU A 23 -1.50 24.00 2.33
N TYR A 24 -2.63 23.66 2.97
CA TYR A 24 -2.89 22.30 3.45
C TYR A 24 -3.59 21.40 2.43
N ILE A 25 -4.33 21.99 1.48
CA ILE A 25 -5.17 21.24 0.55
C ILE A 25 -4.33 20.67 -0.62
N GLY A 26 -3.33 21.41 -1.09
CA GLY A 26 -2.48 20.99 -2.22
C GLY A 26 -1.70 19.69 -1.97
N PRO A 27 -0.95 19.56 -0.86
CA PRO A 27 -0.19 18.35 -0.56
C PRO A 27 -1.06 17.10 -0.40
N PHE A 28 -2.25 17.25 0.18
CA PHE A 28 -3.18 16.14 0.37
C PHE A 28 -3.67 15.58 -0.97
N PHE A 29 -4.08 16.45 -1.91
CA PHE A 29 -4.54 16.00 -3.22
C PHE A 29 -3.41 15.43 -4.08
N ALA A 30 -2.20 15.97 -4.00
CA ALA A 30 -1.03 15.40 -4.67
C ALA A 30 -0.75 13.97 -4.18
N PHE A 31 -0.78 13.76 -2.86
CA PHE A 31 -0.63 12.43 -2.27
C PHE A 31 -1.75 11.47 -2.70
N ALA A 32 -3.01 11.91 -2.58
CA ALA A 32 -4.16 11.10 -2.97
C ALA A 32 -4.12 10.70 -4.44
N ALA A 33 -3.70 11.60 -5.34
CA ALA A 33 -3.55 11.31 -6.76
C ALA A 33 -2.48 10.25 -7.04
N VAL A 34 -1.33 10.33 -6.36
CA VAL A 34 -0.26 9.32 -6.48
C VAL A 34 -0.74 7.96 -5.97
N VAL A 35 -1.36 7.91 -4.79
CA VAL A 35 -1.87 6.66 -4.21
C VAL A 35 -2.93 6.04 -5.11
N ALA A 36 -3.88 6.84 -5.63
CA ALA A 36 -4.91 6.37 -6.55
C ALA A 36 -4.31 5.85 -7.88
N GLY A 37 -3.29 6.53 -8.41
CA GLY A 37 -2.57 6.10 -9.60
C GLY A 37 -1.86 4.76 -9.40
N VAL A 38 -1.15 4.60 -8.29
CA VAL A 38 -0.46 3.33 -7.94
C VAL A 38 -1.48 2.21 -7.67
N ALA A 39 -2.60 2.50 -7.00
CA ALA A 39 -3.64 1.52 -6.74
C ALA A 39 -4.33 1.05 -8.04
N ALA A 40 -4.68 2.00 -8.93
CA ALA A 40 -5.22 1.66 -10.24
C ALA A 40 -4.21 0.86 -11.09
N TRP A 41 -2.92 1.22 -11.01
CA TRP A 41 -1.85 0.47 -11.66
C TRP A 41 -1.66 -0.93 -11.06
N SER A 42 -1.95 -1.14 -9.78
CA SER A 42 -1.84 -2.48 -9.16
C SER A 42 -2.94 -3.44 -9.62
N ILE A 43 -4.02 -2.94 -10.23
CA ILE A 43 -5.11 -3.76 -10.77
C ILE A 43 -4.82 -4.15 -12.24
N TRP A 44 -4.16 -3.29 -13.00
CA TRP A 44 -3.94 -3.48 -14.45
C TRP A 44 -2.48 -3.77 -14.84
N GLY A 45 -1.52 -3.37 -14.01
CA GLY A 45 -0.10 -3.68 -14.13
C GLY A 45 0.17 -5.07 -13.57
N GLN A 46 0.10 -6.05 -14.46
CA GLN A 46 0.16 -7.48 -14.21
C GLN A 46 1.28 -7.96 -13.26
N ASP A 47 0.96 -9.06 -12.57
CA ASP A 47 1.80 -10.02 -11.85
C ASP A 47 2.89 -9.44 -10.92
N ILE A 48 2.43 -8.76 -9.85
CA ILE A 48 3.24 -8.42 -8.67
C ILE A 48 3.79 -9.69 -7.98
N PHE A 49 3.21 -10.85 -8.27
CA PHE A 49 3.65 -12.15 -7.78
C PHE A 49 4.15 -13.01 -8.95
N PRO A 50 5.37 -13.56 -8.88
CA PRO A 50 5.83 -14.51 -9.88
C PRO A 50 4.97 -15.78 -9.83
N SER A 51 4.10 -16.01 -10.82
CA SER A 51 3.21 -17.18 -10.90
C SER A 51 3.94 -18.42 -11.44
N GLN A 52 5.04 -18.82 -10.82
CA GLN A 52 5.78 -20.03 -11.20
C GLN A 52 5.41 -21.26 -10.37
N ASP A 53 4.31 -21.21 -9.61
CA ASP A 53 3.82 -22.41 -8.96
C ASP A 53 3.31 -23.40 -10.03
N PRO A 54 3.75 -24.67 -9.98
CA PRO A 54 3.28 -25.69 -10.93
C PRO A 54 1.75 -25.79 -10.84
N THR A 55 1.07 -25.48 -11.94
CA THR A 55 -0.39 -25.50 -12.04
C THR A 55 -0.82 -26.73 -12.84
N GLY A 56 -1.69 -27.57 -12.28
CA GLY A 56 -2.16 -28.81 -12.91
C GLY A 56 -2.42 -29.94 -11.91
N ASP A 57 -2.69 -31.15 -12.42
CA ASP A 57 -2.97 -32.34 -11.60
C ASP A 57 -1.69 -32.84 -10.90
N PRO A 58 -1.62 -32.89 -9.55
CA PRO A 58 -0.43 -33.23 -8.80
C PRO A 58 0.16 -34.60 -9.14
N GLU A 59 -0.68 -35.52 -9.62
CA GLU A 59 -0.26 -36.88 -10.01
C GLU A 59 0.59 -36.91 -11.29
N THR A 60 0.60 -35.81 -12.06
CA THR A 60 1.34 -35.68 -13.32
C THR A 60 2.60 -34.84 -13.21
N TRP A 61 2.89 -34.29 -12.03
CA TRP A 61 4.05 -33.42 -11.82
C TRP A 61 5.37 -34.17 -11.90
N THR A 62 6.36 -33.53 -12.52
CA THR A 62 7.73 -34.04 -12.49
C THR A 62 8.35 -33.83 -11.11
N HIS A 63 9.40 -34.61 -10.80
CA HIS A 63 10.08 -34.54 -9.49
C HIS A 63 10.51 -33.11 -9.12
N ASP A 64 11.00 -32.34 -10.09
CA ASP A 64 11.44 -30.95 -9.89
C ASP A 64 10.28 -29.99 -9.54
N GLN A 65 9.09 -30.23 -10.11
CA GLN A 65 7.88 -29.46 -9.81
C GLN A 65 7.40 -29.74 -8.38
N CYS A 66 7.39 -31.00 -7.96
CA CYS A 66 7.06 -31.39 -6.59
C CYS A 66 8.01 -30.75 -5.57
N ILE A 67 9.32 -30.75 -5.84
CA ILE A 67 10.32 -30.13 -4.97
C ILE A 67 10.11 -28.61 -4.88
N THR A 68 9.79 -27.96 -6.01
CA THR A 68 9.54 -26.52 -6.06
C THR A 68 8.33 -26.13 -5.21
N TRP A 69 7.24 -26.90 -5.30
CA TRP A 69 6.05 -26.72 -4.45
C TRP A 69 6.35 -26.96 -2.96
N LEU A 70 7.12 -28.01 -2.63
CA LEU A 70 7.43 -28.37 -1.24
C LEU A 70 8.35 -27.35 -0.53
N LYS A 71 9.19 -26.65 -1.29
CA LYS A 71 10.13 -25.63 -0.77
C LYS A 71 9.45 -24.29 -0.47
N HIS A 72 8.14 -24.18 -0.69
CA HIS A 72 7.46 -22.90 -0.58
C HIS A 72 7.46 -22.39 0.89
N PRO A 73 7.77 -21.11 1.15
CA PRO A 73 8.07 -20.60 2.50
C PRO A 73 6.95 -20.74 3.55
N TRP A 74 5.70 -20.72 3.12
CA TRP A 74 4.51 -20.94 3.97
C TRP A 74 4.45 -22.32 4.64
N LEU A 75 5.02 -23.36 4.01
CA LEU A 75 5.06 -24.71 4.59
C LEU A 75 5.97 -24.71 5.82
N LEU A 76 7.15 -24.09 5.73
CA LEU A 76 8.08 -23.94 6.86
C LEU A 76 7.49 -23.11 8.02
N SER A 77 6.72 -22.07 7.72
CA SER A 77 6.00 -21.27 8.73
C SER A 77 4.98 -22.13 9.51
N THR A 78 4.26 -23.01 8.82
CA THR A 78 3.32 -23.96 9.42
C THR A 78 4.05 -25.03 10.24
N TYR A 79 5.17 -25.57 9.75
CA TYR A 79 6.00 -26.53 10.50
C TYR A 79 6.57 -25.94 11.80
N HIS A 80 7.03 -24.68 11.78
CA HIS A 80 7.48 -23.98 12.99
C HIS A 80 6.31 -23.77 13.98
N GLY A 81 5.12 -23.43 13.49
CA GLY A 81 3.92 -23.28 14.32
C GLY A 81 3.50 -24.60 14.98
N ILE A 82 3.51 -25.72 14.25
CA ILE A 82 3.17 -27.04 14.78
C ILE A 82 4.23 -27.54 15.79
N SER A 83 5.51 -27.30 15.53
CA SER A 83 6.61 -27.67 16.45
C SER A 83 6.51 -26.93 17.79
N LEU A 84 6.15 -25.64 17.78
CA LEU A 84 5.87 -24.87 18.99
C LEU A 84 4.66 -25.38 19.76
N MET A 85 3.60 -25.81 19.07
CA MET A 85 2.41 -26.38 19.70
C MET A 85 2.68 -27.74 20.36
N ILE A 86 3.55 -28.57 19.78
CA ILE A 86 3.92 -29.88 20.34
C ILE A 86 4.93 -29.73 21.48
N GLY A 87 5.90 -28.80 21.37
CA GLY A 87 6.88 -28.52 22.42
C GLY A 87 6.31 -27.85 23.67
N ALA A 88 5.13 -27.22 23.59
CA ALA A 88 4.44 -26.61 24.73
C ALA A 88 3.66 -27.61 25.61
N VAL A 89 3.60 -28.89 25.23
CA VAL A 89 2.91 -29.97 25.96
C VAL A 89 3.91 -30.90 26.68
N GLY A 90 5.21 -30.58 26.66
CA GLY A 90 6.29 -31.33 27.30
C GLY A 90 6.72 -30.76 28.64
#